data_AF-A0A135RV33-F1
#
_entry.id   AF-A0A135RV33-F1
#
_cell.length_a   1.000
_cell.length_b   1.000
_cell.length_c   1.000
_cell.angle_alpha   90.00
_cell.angle_beta   90.00
_cell.angle_gamma   90.00
#
_symmetry.space_group_name_H-M   'P 1'
#
loop_
_entity.id
_entity.type
_entity.pdbx_description
1 polymer ?
#
loop_
_entity_poly.entity_id
_entity_poly.type
_entity_poly.pdbx_seq_one_letter_code
_entity_poly.pdbx_strand_id
1 'polypeptide(L)'
;MLLEQILHEVNGEEFQDSKWTATCRKVGRLAYPHMENPPQFPAWTLDQSSFRFFTALLVVHDLVASTFLGKPPRLQTYYQDLLVAEDKPEEVPNRDCSLRLDRFIGCQNWAIILISEVASLDSWKKNMRERGSFSNLELFRRGGEIEMKFREGLGRLSAKDPMVRDQRPPWLADSR
;
A
#
# COMPACT_ATOMS: atom_id res chain seq x y z
N MET A 1 -8.69 8.35 14.10
CA MET A 1 -9.39 7.86 12.88
C MET A 1 -9.71 6.38 13.06
N LEU A 2 -10.81 5.85 12.50
CA LEU A 2 -11.28 4.46 12.75
C LEU A 2 -10.21 3.38 12.56
N LEU A 3 -9.39 3.48 11.50
CA LEU A 3 -8.30 2.52 11.27
C LEU A 3 -7.26 2.53 12.41
N GLU A 4 -6.97 3.69 13.02
CA GLU A 4 -6.05 3.77 14.17
C GLU A 4 -6.63 3.07 15.40
N GLN A 5 -7.94 3.22 15.63
CA GLN A 5 -8.64 2.54 16.73
C GLN A 5 -8.55 1.02 16.54
N ILE A 6 -8.85 0.54 15.33
CA ILE A 6 -8.77 -0.87 14.95
C ILE A 6 -7.32 -1.41 15.11
N LEU A 7 -6.31 -0.65 14.71
CA LEU A 7 -4.90 -1.06 14.84
C LEU A 7 -4.40 -1.03 16.28
N HIS A 8 -5.01 -0.21 17.15
CA HIS A 8 -4.65 -0.12 18.57
C HIS A 8 -5.32 -1.20 19.44
N GLU A 9 -6.46 -1.74 19.01
CA GLU A 9 -7.18 -2.81 19.73
C GLU A 9 -6.48 -4.18 19.70
N VAL A 10 -5.42 -4.33 18.90
CA VAL A 10 -4.68 -5.59 18.77
C VAL A 10 -3.32 -5.43 19.45
N ASN A 11 -3.09 -6.21 20.51
CA ASN A 11 -1.78 -6.30 21.16
C ASN A 11 -0.82 -7.04 20.23
N GLY A 12 0.28 -6.38 19.85
CA GLY A 12 1.30 -6.95 18.95
C GLY A 12 2.12 -8.09 19.55
N GLU A 13 1.84 -8.50 20.79
CA GLU A 13 2.53 -9.63 21.43
C GLU A 13 1.96 -10.99 21.01
N GLU A 14 0.71 -11.04 20.52
CA GLU A 14 0.04 -12.29 20.12
C GLU A 14 0.56 -12.84 18.78
N PHE A 15 1.27 -12.01 18.00
CA PHE A 15 1.85 -12.34 16.70
C PHE A 15 3.14 -11.54 16.50
N GLN A 16 4.27 -12.16 16.13
CA GLN A 16 5.53 -11.48 15.78
C GLN A 16 5.47 -10.63 14.50
N ASP A 17 4.28 -10.21 14.09
CA ASP A 17 3.96 -9.52 12.84
C ASP A 17 3.58 -8.06 13.07
N SER A 18 3.53 -7.26 12.01
CA SER A 18 3.02 -5.89 12.09
C SER A 18 1.58 -5.87 12.65
N LYS A 19 1.20 -4.77 13.33
CA LYS A 19 -0.15 -4.59 13.88
C LYS A 19 -1.23 -4.81 12.81
N TRP A 20 -0.98 -4.36 11.59
CA TRP A 20 -1.84 -4.59 10.44
C TRP A 20 -2.10 -6.08 10.18
N THR A 21 -1.03 -6.87 10.12
CA THR A 21 -1.11 -8.31 9.87
C THR A 21 -1.81 -9.03 11.00
N ALA A 22 -1.55 -8.65 12.25
CA ALA A 22 -2.25 -9.19 13.42
C ALA A 22 -3.77 -8.89 13.35
N THR A 23 -4.16 -7.65 13.02
CA THR A 23 -5.56 -7.27 12.83
C THR A 23 -6.23 -8.05 11.72
N CYS A 24 -5.61 -8.15 10.53
CA CYS A 24 -6.19 -8.88 9.41
C CYS A 24 -6.35 -10.38 9.72
N ARG A 25 -5.43 -10.99 10.48
CA ARG A 25 -5.59 -12.36 10.97
C ARG A 25 -6.72 -12.50 11.98
N LYS A 26 -6.85 -11.55 12.91
CA LYS A 26 -7.97 -11.51 13.86
C LYS A 26 -9.31 -11.44 13.15
N VAL A 27 -9.44 -10.57 12.14
CA VAL A 27 -10.64 -10.50 11.27
C VAL A 27 -10.95 -11.85 10.63
N GLY A 28 -9.94 -12.59 10.16
CA GLY A 28 -10.14 -13.94 9.62
C GLY A 28 -10.64 -14.96 10.65
N ARG A 29 -10.12 -14.91 11.88
CA ARG A 29 -10.55 -15.82 12.96
C ARG A 29 -12.02 -15.62 13.34
N LEU A 30 -12.56 -14.39 13.21
CA LEU A 30 -13.97 -14.11 13.50
C LEU A 30 -14.94 -14.90 12.61
N ALA A 31 -14.52 -15.31 11.41
CA ALA A 31 -15.33 -16.16 10.53
C ALA A 31 -15.49 -17.60 11.06
N TYR A 32 -14.67 -18.00 12.04
CA TYR A 32 -14.63 -19.36 12.59
C TYR A 32 -14.64 -19.36 14.14
N PRO A 33 -15.67 -18.80 14.79
CA PRO A 33 -15.67 -18.55 16.23
C PRO A 33 -15.63 -19.82 17.09
N HIS A 34 -15.98 -20.98 16.51
CA HIS A 34 -16.05 -22.27 17.21
C HIS A 34 -14.92 -23.24 16.85
N MET A 35 -13.95 -22.82 16.04
CA MET A 35 -12.77 -23.63 15.72
C MET A 35 -11.55 -23.11 16.45
N GLU A 36 -10.99 -23.92 17.34
CA GLU A 36 -9.69 -23.62 17.98
C GLU A 36 -8.56 -23.54 16.94
N ASN A 37 -8.63 -24.38 15.90
CA ASN A 37 -7.67 -24.44 14.80
C ASN A 37 -8.39 -24.27 13.46
N PRO A 38 -8.75 -23.03 13.07
CA PRO A 38 -9.42 -22.81 11.80
C PRO A 38 -8.53 -23.24 10.64
N PRO A 39 -9.11 -23.81 9.57
CA PRO A 39 -8.35 -24.28 8.43
C PRO A 39 -7.55 -23.14 7.80
N GLN A 40 -6.27 -23.41 7.57
CA GLN A 40 -5.36 -22.53 6.84
C GLN A 40 -5.66 -22.69 5.34
N PHE A 41 -6.87 -22.34 4.92
CA PHE A 41 -7.24 -22.36 3.50
C PHE A 41 -6.37 -21.36 2.72
N PRO A 42 -6.06 -21.63 1.45
CA PRO A 42 -5.27 -20.72 0.62
C PRO A 42 -6.02 -19.43 0.23
N ALA A 43 -7.29 -19.26 0.64
CA ALA A 43 -8.12 -18.12 0.28
C ALA A 43 -8.46 -17.25 1.51
N TRP A 44 -8.47 -15.93 1.30
CA TRP A 44 -8.92 -14.95 2.28
C TRP A 44 -10.40 -15.13 2.60
N THR A 45 -10.80 -14.95 3.86
CA THR A 45 -12.23 -14.89 4.19
C THR A 45 -12.90 -13.66 3.55
N LEU A 46 -14.23 -13.64 3.49
CA LEU A 46 -14.99 -12.48 2.99
C LEU A 46 -14.63 -11.21 3.78
N ASP A 47 -14.56 -11.31 5.11
CA ASP A 47 -14.24 -10.19 5.98
C ASP A 47 -12.80 -9.71 5.80
N GLN A 48 -11.85 -10.63 5.66
CA GLN A 48 -10.45 -10.28 5.37
C GLN A 48 -10.32 -9.58 4.02
N SER A 49 -10.97 -10.10 3.00
CA SER A 49 -10.95 -9.52 1.65
C SER A 49 -11.56 -8.12 1.63
N SER A 50 -12.72 -7.97 2.29
CA SER A 50 -13.41 -6.68 2.43
C SER A 50 -12.57 -5.67 3.20
N PHE A 51 -11.99 -6.08 4.33
CA PHE A 51 -11.13 -5.22 5.14
C PHE A 51 -9.89 -4.73 4.37
N ARG A 52 -9.23 -5.63 3.61
CA ARG A 52 -8.10 -5.27 2.74
C ARG A 52 -8.52 -4.32 1.63
N PHE A 53 -9.63 -4.59 0.96
CA PHE A 53 -10.17 -3.75 -0.11
C PHE A 53 -10.49 -2.33 0.38
N PHE A 54 -11.27 -2.20 1.46
CA PHE A 54 -11.63 -0.88 1.99
C PHE A 54 -10.43 -0.13 2.56
N THR A 55 -9.44 -0.82 3.13
CA THR A 55 -8.19 -0.18 3.57
C THR A 55 -7.39 0.35 2.38
N ALA A 56 -7.30 -0.40 1.28
CA ALA A 56 -6.66 0.07 0.05
C ALA A 56 -7.35 1.33 -0.50
N LEU A 57 -8.69 1.37 -0.53
CA LEU A 57 -9.43 2.56 -0.92
C LEU A 57 -9.19 3.73 0.04
N LEU A 58 -9.16 3.48 1.35
CA LEU A 58 -8.93 4.52 2.35
C LEU A 58 -7.54 5.17 2.17
N VAL A 59 -6.50 4.38 1.89
CA VAL A 59 -5.15 4.89 1.57
C VAL A 59 -5.19 5.86 0.40
N VAL A 60 -5.89 5.48 -0.67
CA VAL A 60 -5.99 6.30 -1.90
C VAL A 60 -6.82 7.55 -1.65
N HIS A 61 -7.96 7.43 -0.96
CA HIS A 61 -8.81 8.58 -0.64
C HIS A 61 -8.10 9.58 0.27
N ASP A 62 -7.36 9.11 1.29
CA ASP A 62 -6.58 10.00 2.16
C ASP A 62 -5.46 10.70 1.36
N LEU A 63 -4.75 9.98 0.49
CA LEU A 63 -3.75 10.57 -0.40
C LEU A 63 -4.34 11.67 -1.29
N VAL A 64 -5.41 11.35 -2.01
CA VAL A 64 -6.07 12.29 -2.93
C VAL A 64 -6.56 13.52 -2.15
N ALA A 65 -7.28 13.34 -1.04
CA ALA A 65 -7.74 14.45 -0.22
C ALA A 65 -6.58 15.32 0.28
N SER A 66 -5.48 14.70 0.73
CA SER A 66 -4.29 15.43 1.20
C SER A 66 -3.58 16.20 0.11
N THR A 67 -3.54 15.69 -1.13
CA THR A 67 -3.00 16.45 -2.27
C THR A 67 -3.84 17.70 -2.56
N PHE A 68 -5.17 17.59 -2.55
CA PHE A 68 -6.07 18.74 -2.74
C PHE A 68 -5.94 19.77 -1.61
N LEU A 69 -5.78 19.31 -0.38
CA LEU A 69 -5.64 20.18 0.79
C LEU A 69 -4.21 20.72 0.95
N GLY A 70 -3.25 20.24 0.17
CA GLY A 70 -1.83 20.58 0.31
C GLY A 70 -1.26 20.22 1.69
N LYS A 71 -1.70 19.09 2.24
CA LYS A 71 -1.27 18.56 3.55
C LYS A 71 -0.62 17.18 3.35
N PRO A 72 0.22 16.72 4.29
CA PRO A 72 0.68 15.33 4.29
C PRO A 72 -0.52 14.36 4.40
N PRO A 73 -0.51 13.21 3.70
CA PRO A 73 -1.47 12.13 3.96
C PRO A 73 -1.34 11.65 5.41
N ARG A 74 -2.48 11.53 6.11
CA ARG A 74 -2.51 11.09 7.51
C ARG A 74 -2.07 9.64 7.63
N LEU A 75 -2.41 8.83 6.62
CA LEU A 75 -2.05 7.41 6.57
C LEU A 75 -0.59 7.15 6.20
N GLN A 76 0.17 8.17 5.82
CA GLN A 76 1.56 8.02 5.37
C GLN A 76 2.43 7.30 6.42
N THR A 77 2.18 7.53 7.71
CA THR A 77 2.95 6.89 8.80
C THR A 77 2.74 5.37 8.89
N TYR A 78 1.67 4.84 8.28
CA TYR A 78 1.33 3.42 8.30
C TYR A 78 1.74 2.68 7.03
N TYR A 79 2.30 3.38 6.03
CA TYR A 79 2.60 2.76 4.73
C TYR A 79 3.58 1.59 4.82
N GLN A 80 4.56 1.65 5.73
CA GLN A 80 5.52 0.56 5.93
C GLN A 80 4.86 -0.72 6.46
N ASP A 81 3.82 -0.59 7.28
CA ASP A 81 3.07 -1.73 7.82
C ASP A 81 1.99 -2.24 6.85
N LEU A 82 1.37 -1.31 6.12
CA LEU A 82 0.22 -1.58 5.26
C LEU A 82 0.60 -2.08 3.88
N LEU A 83 1.66 -1.54 3.28
CA LEU A 83 1.99 -1.76 1.87
C LEU A 83 3.12 -2.78 1.74
N VAL A 84 2.99 -3.69 0.76
CA VAL A 84 4.05 -4.65 0.48
C VAL A 84 5.28 -3.91 -0.09
N ALA A 85 6.47 -4.37 0.28
CA ALA A 85 7.71 -4.02 -0.39
C ALA A 85 7.76 -4.65 -1.79
N GLU A 86 8.37 -3.97 -2.76
CA GLU A 86 8.37 -4.38 -4.17
C GLU A 86 9.07 -5.71 -4.46
N ASP A 87 10.03 -6.10 -3.61
CA ASP A 87 10.88 -7.28 -3.75
C ASP A 87 10.22 -8.55 -3.19
N LYS A 88 9.11 -8.42 -2.47
CA LYS A 88 8.42 -9.56 -1.91
C LYS A 88 7.69 -10.37 -2.99
N PRO A 89 7.84 -11.71 -2.99
CA PRO A 89 7.14 -12.57 -3.94
C PRO A 89 5.62 -12.46 -3.78
N GLU A 90 4.94 -12.65 -4.90
CA GLU A 90 3.50 -12.49 -5.06
C GLU A 90 2.69 -13.43 -4.14
N GLU A 91 3.22 -14.62 -3.85
CA GLU A 91 2.53 -15.65 -3.08
C GLU A 91 3.44 -16.21 -2.01
N VAL A 92 3.19 -15.82 -0.75
CA VAL A 92 3.62 -16.61 0.39
C VAL A 92 2.38 -17.32 0.91
N PRO A 93 2.33 -18.67 0.94
CA PRO A 93 1.21 -19.46 1.47
C PRO A 93 0.91 -19.22 2.96
N ASN A 94 1.59 -18.27 3.59
CA ASN A 94 1.34 -17.83 4.95
C ASN A 94 1.39 -16.29 5.06
N ARG A 95 0.22 -15.66 4.90
CA ARG A 95 -0.24 -14.58 5.79
C ARG A 95 0.55 -13.27 5.82
N ASP A 96 1.22 -12.88 4.73
CA ASP A 96 1.55 -11.46 4.56
C ASP A 96 0.26 -10.72 4.18
N CYS A 97 -0.31 -10.01 5.15
CA CYS A 97 -1.55 -9.26 4.96
C CYS A 97 -1.32 -7.93 4.24
N SER A 98 -0.06 -7.53 3.99
CA SER A 98 0.27 -6.29 3.30
C SER A 98 -0.46 -6.17 1.95
N LEU A 99 -0.73 -4.93 1.58
CA LEU A 99 -1.53 -4.56 0.44
C LEU A 99 -0.63 -4.36 -0.78
N ARG A 100 -1.09 -4.90 -1.91
CA ARG A 100 -0.57 -4.65 -3.24
C ARG A 100 -1.59 -3.82 -3.99
N LEU A 101 -1.42 -2.50 -3.98
CA LEU A 101 -2.41 -1.55 -4.49
C LEU A 101 -2.66 -1.73 -6.00
N ASP A 102 -1.72 -2.30 -6.74
CA ASP A 102 -1.90 -2.63 -8.16
C ASP A 102 -3.02 -3.66 -8.36
N ARG A 103 -3.24 -4.55 -7.37
CA ARG A 103 -4.34 -5.53 -7.38
C ARG A 103 -5.70 -4.93 -7.02
N PHE A 104 -5.74 -3.75 -6.40
CA PHE A 104 -6.99 -3.11 -5.97
C PHE A 104 -7.39 -1.93 -6.86
N ILE A 105 -6.42 -1.12 -7.28
CA ILE A 105 -6.64 0.13 -8.01
C ILE A 105 -5.75 0.26 -9.26
N GLY A 106 -4.95 -0.74 -9.60
CA GLY A 106 -4.08 -0.72 -10.78
C GLY A 106 -2.82 0.16 -10.65
N CYS A 107 -2.53 0.70 -9.46
CA CYS A 107 -1.36 1.55 -9.22
C CYS A 107 -0.36 0.90 -8.27
N GLN A 108 0.93 0.99 -8.60
CA GLN A 108 2.00 0.40 -7.79
C GLN A 108 2.16 1.11 -6.43
N ASN A 109 2.51 0.35 -5.39
CA ASN A 109 2.72 0.88 -4.03
C ASN A 109 3.76 2.00 -4.00
N TRP A 110 4.89 1.83 -4.70
CA TRP A 110 5.96 2.83 -4.76
C TRP A 110 5.44 4.17 -5.30
N ALA A 111 4.54 4.15 -6.30
CA ALA A 111 4.01 5.36 -6.90
C ALA A 111 3.12 6.11 -5.90
N ILE A 112 2.28 5.39 -5.16
CA ILE A 112 1.45 5.95 -4.08
C ILE A 112 2.31 6.58 -2.98
N ILE A 113 3.40 5.92 -2.59
CA ILE A 113 4.37 6.45 -1.63
C ILE A 113 5.00 7.74 -2.16
N LEU A 114 5.48 7.77 -3.40
CA LEU A 114 6.11 8.98 -3.95
C LEU A 114 5.12 10.15 -4.11
N ILE A 115 3.87 9.90 -4.52
CA ILE A 115 2.85 10.96 -4.56
C ILE A 115 2.60 11.51 -3.15
N SER A 116 2.62 10.65 -2.12
CA SER A 116 2.52 11.11 -0.72
C SER A 116 3.72 11.97 -0.31
N GLU A 117 4.95 11.62 -0.75
CA GLU A 117 6.15 12.43 -0.53
C GLU A 117 6.02 13.81 -1.20
N VAL A 118 5.45 13.88 -2.42
CA VAL A 118 5.17 15.16 -3.10
C VAL A 118 4.18 16.01 -2.32
N ALA A 119 3.08 15.44 -1.83
CA ALA A 119 2.09 16.16 -1.02
C ALA A 119 2.72 16.71 0.28
N SER A 120 3.55 15.90 0.93
CA SER A 120 4.30 16.30 2.13
C SER A 120 5.35 17.37 1.82
N LEU A 121 5.99 17.32 0.65
CA LEU A 121 6.93 18.35 0.20
C LEU A 121 6.22 19.70 -0.09
N ASP A 122 5.02 19.68 -0.67
CA ASP A 122 4.23 20.90 -0.87
C ASP A 122 3.82 21.55 0.46
N SER A 123 3.37 20.75 1.43
CA SER A 123 3.08 21.23 2.79
C SER A 123 4.32 21.81 3.47
N TRP A 124 5.47 21.12 3.36
CA TRP A 124 6.73 21.61 3.92
C TRP A 124 7.16 22.94 3.29
N LYS A 125 7.05 23.07 1.97
CA LYS A 125 7.39 24.29 1.23
C LYS A 125 6.55 25.48 1.73
N LYS A 126 5.24 25.29 1.90
CA LYS A 126 4.33 26.31 2.45
C LYS A 126 4.75 26.72 3.87
N ASN A 127 4.97 25.75 4.75
CA ASN A 127 5.38 26.00 6.12
C ASN A 127 6.72 26.76 6.23
N MET A 128 7.71 26.42 5.41
CA MET A 128 9.00 27.10 5.40
C MET A 128 8.90 28.54 4.88
N ARG A 129 7.98 28.82 3.94
CA ARG A 129 7.70 30.18 3.47
C ARG A 129 7.05 31.02 4.55
N GLU A 130 6.06 30.47 5.25
CA GLU A 130 5.40 31.15 6.38
C GLU A 130 6.38 31.50 7.49
N ARG A 131 7.37 30.64 7.75
CA ARG A 131 8.41 30.85 8.76
C ARG A 131 9.58 31.74 8.28
N GLY A 132 9.59 32.17 7.02
CA GLY A 132 10.67 32.95 6.44
C GLY A 132 12.00 32.19 6.26
N SER A 133 11.99 30.87 6.41
CA SER A 133 13.18 29.99 6.34
C SER A 133 13.24 29.14 5.06
N PHE A 134 12.54 29.58 4.01
CA PHE A 134 12.44 28.85 2.74
C PHE A 134 13.74 28.92 1.93
N SER A 135 14.21 27.75 1.48
CA SER A 135 15.38 27.60 0.62
C SER A 135 15.00 26.90 -0.68
N ASN A 136 15.23 27.58 -1.82
CA ASN A 136 15.07 26.98 -3.14
C ASN A 136 16.02 25.79 -3.33
N LEU A 137 17.25 25.87 -2.80
CA LEU A 137 18.23 24.79 -2.90
C LEU A 137 17.71 23.52 -2.22
N GLU A 138 17.13 23.64 -1.02
CA GLU A 138 16.57 22.49 -0.31
C GLU A 138 15.31 21.94 -1.00
N LEU A 139 14.49 22.81 -1.61
CA LEU A 139 13.37 22.37 -2.43
C LEU A 139 13.84 21.57 -3.65
N PHE A 140 14.86 22.06 -4.37
CA PHE A 140 15.43 21.35 -5.52
C PHE A 140 16.04 20.00 -5.11
N ARG A 141 16.76 19.95 -3.99
CA ARG A 141 17.32 18.69 -3.49
C ARG A 141 16.24 17.66 -3.20
N ARG A 142 15.23 18.00 -2.39
CA ARG A 142 14.14 17.08 -2.05
C ARG A 142 13.29 16.70 -3.26
N GLY A 143 12.98 17.66 -4.12
CA GLY A 143 12.21 17.41 -5.35
C GLY A 143 12.97 16.50 -6.31
N GLY A 144 14.28 16.71 -6.47
CA GLY A 144 15.14 15.89 -7.32
C GLY A 144 15.25 14.44 -6.83
N GLU A 145 15.33 14.22 -5.51
CA GLU A 145 15.30 12.87 -4.92
C GLU A 145 14.00 12.13 -5.26
N ILE A 146 12.85 12.80 -5.15
CA ILE A 146 11.54 12.21 -5.49
C ILE A 146 11.46 11.93 -7.00
N GLU A 147 11.88 12.88 -7.84
CA GLU A 147 11.89 12.73 -9.30
C GLU A 147 12.76 11.56 -9.75
N MET A 148 13.94 11.40 -9.16
CA MET A 148 14.84 10.27 -9.43
C MET A 148 14.15 8.93 -9.16
N LYS A 149 13.53 8.78 -7.99
CA LYS A 149 12.78 7.56 -7.63
C LYS A 149 11.59 7.31 -8.58
N PHE A 150 10.90 8.36 -9.03
CA PHE A 150 9.84 8.23 -10.04
C PHE A 150 10.38 7.67 -11.36
N ARG A 151 11.50 8.23 -11.84
CA ARG A 151 12.14 7.78 -13.10
C ARG A 151 12.60 6.33 -13.00
N GLU A 152 13.18 5.94 -11.87
CA GLU A 152 13.57 4.56 -11.61
C GLU A 152 12.36 3.62 -11.61
N GLY A 153 11.30 3.95 -10.88
CA GLY A 153 10.06 3.18 -10.85
C GLY A 153 9.42 3.01 -12.24
N LEU A 154 9.36 4.09 -13.03
CA LEU A 154 8.85 4.07 -14.41
C LEU A 154 9.74 3.24 -15.35
N GLY A 155 11.06 3.33 -15.20
CA GLY A 155 12.02 2.51 -15.96
C GLY A 155 11.81 1.02 -15.69
N ARG A 156 11.63 0.64 -14.43
CA ARG A 156 11.34 -0.76 -14.04
C ARG A 156 10.00 -1.25 -14.59
N LEU A 157 8.97 -0.41 -14.60
CA LEU A 157 7.67 -0.76 -15.20
C LEU A 157 7.75 -0.91 -16.72
N SER A 158 8.50 -0.05 -17.40
CA SER A 158 8.65 -0.10 -18.86
C SER A 158 9.50 -1.30 -19.31
N ALA A 159 10.46 -1.72 -18.50
CA ALA A 159 11.28 -2.90 -18.75
C ALA A 159 10.53 -4.22 -18.52
N LYS A 160 9.45 -4.20 -17.72
CA LYS A 160 8.49 -5.31 -17.65
C LYS A 160 7.62 -5.21 -18.90
N ASP A 161 8.11 -5.80 -20.00
CA ASP A 161 7.33 -6.00 -21.22
C ASP A 161 5.92 -6.45 -20.84
N PRO A 162 4.83 -5.82 -21.30
CA PRO A 162 3.52 -6.39 -21.12
C PRO A 162 3.58 -7.75 -21.81
N MET A 163 3.72 -8.82 -21.03
CA MET A 163 3.18 -10.10 -21.43
C MET A 163 1.74 -9.76 -21.76
N VAL A 164 1.46 -9.61 -23.06
CA VAL A 164 0.12 -9.71 -23.61
C VAL A 164 -0.29 -11.08 -23.09
N ARG A 165 -1.01 -11.08 -21.96
CA ARG A 165 -1.59 -12.31 -21.45
C ARG A 165 -2.41 -12.78 -22.62
N ASP A 166 -1.99 -13.88 -23.22
CA ASP A 166 -2.76 -14.49 -24.27
C ASP A 166 -4.10 -14.84 -23.63
N GLN A 167 -5.10 -13.97 -23.84
CA GLN A 167 -6.44 -14.16 -23.29
C GLN A 167 -7.18 -15.23 -24.10
N ARG A 168 -6.55 -15.78 -25.15
CA ARG A 168 -7.05 -16.96 -25.81
C ARG A 168 -7.11 -18.09 -24.78
N PRO A 169 -8.26 -18.75 -24.66
CA PRO A 169 -8.34 -19.94 -23.85
C PRO A 169 -7.35 -21.01 -24.35
N PRO A 170 -6.93 -21.96 -23.50
CA PRO A 170 -5.87 -22.92 -23.83
C PRO A 170 -6.06 -23.72 -25.13
N TRP A 171 -7.31 -23.86 -25.60
CA TRP A 171 -7.66 -24.56 -26.84
C TRP A 171 -7.53 -23.71 -28.12
N LEU A 172 -7.20 -22.42 -28.00
CA LEU A 172 -6.95 -21.50 -29.12
C LEU A 172 -5.47 -21.10 -29.26
N ALA A 173 -4.60 -21.58 -28.37
CA ALA A 173 -3.15 -21.44 -28.53
C ALA A 173 -2.70 -22.43 -29.62
N ASP A 174 -2.21 -21.91 -30.73
CA ASP A 174 -1.95 -22.68 -31.95
C ASP A 174 -1.11 -23.94 -31.71
N SER A 175 -1.60 -25.06 -32.23
CA SER A 175 -0.82 -26.28 -32.42
C SER A 175 0.14 -26.07 -33.59
N ARG A 176 1.39 -25.69 -33.31
CA ARG A 176 2.49 -25.75 -34.28
C ARG A 176 3.68 -26.45 -33.65
#